data_AF-A0A7Y3EN95-F1
#
_entry.id   AF-A0A7Y3EN95-F1
#
_cell.length_a   1.000
_cell.length_b   1.000
_cell.length_c   1.000
_cell.angle_alpha   90.00
_cell.angle_beta   90.00
_cell.angle_gamma   90.00
#
_symmetry.space_group_name_H-M   'P 1'
#
loop_
_entity.id
_entity.type
_entity.pdbx_description
1 polymer ?
#
loop_
_entity_poly.entity_id
_entity_poly.type
_entity_poly.pdbx_seq_one_letter_code
_entity_poly.pdbx_strand_id
1 'polypeptide(L)'
;MNAHFYFMNTDEKCNLLAKRIRKILRAGIHLNSVVTHFIDSTFSNPCLNELEKIIADQSNSERDSLIELIFFPDEQIQAKLENFLNSHHYCREDKNKVLNCLSSETIESTIHFPDGKSVLRIKMPSEAADRFLTRLNIQRKIDR
;
A
#
# COMPACT_ATOMS: atom_id res chain seq x y z
N MET A 1 -11.26 34.49 13.96
CA MET A 1 -10.51 33.70 12.98
C MET A 1 -9.75 32.65 13.78
N ASN A 2 -10.39 31.52 14.07
CA ASN A 2 -9.87 30.54 15.04
C ASN A 2 -9.10 29.45 14.30
N ALA A 3 -7.77 29.50 14.43
CA ALA A 3 -6.91 28.37 14.07
C ALA A 3 -7.08 27.29 15.15
N HIS A 4 -8.05 26.39 14.95
CA HIS A 4 -8.15 25.14 15.70
C HIS A 4 -7.01 24.21 15.24
N PHE A 5 -5.84 24.34 15.85
CA PHE A 5 -4.86 23.25 15.87
C PHE A 5 -5.39 22.21 16.86
N TYR A 6 -6.21 21.28 16.37
CA TYR A 6 -6.56 20.08 17.14
C TYR A 6 -5.28 19.26 17.32
N PHE A 7 -4.78 19.19 18.55
CA PHE A 7 -3.86 18.13 18.97
C PHE A 7 -4.64 16.82 18.87
N MET A 8 -4.52 16.14 17.73
CA MET A 8 -5.02 14.78 17.57
C MET A 8 -4.28 13.85 18.53
N ASN A 9 -5.01 13.00 19.24
CA ASN A 9 -4.36 11.99 20.07
C ASN A 9 -3.65 10.95 19.19
N THR A 10 -2.71 10.22 19.79
CA THR A 10 -1.88 9.23 19.10
C THR A 10 -2.69 8.14 18.39
N ASP A 11 -3.81 7.72 18.95
CA ASP A 11 -4.65 6.67 18.35
C ASP A 11 -5.47 7.24 17.19
N GLU A 12 -5.91 8.49 17.28
CA GLU A 12 -6.69 9.18 16.28
C GLU A 12 -5.87 9.43 15.01
N LYS A 13 -4.61 9.89 15.12
CA LYS A 13 -3.73 10.06 13.96
C LYS A 13 -3.43 8.72 13.27
N CYS A 14 -3.23 7.64 14.04
CA CYS A 14 -2.98 6.30 13.49
C CYS A 14 -4.20 5.75 12.76
N ASN A 15 -5.39 5.91 13.36
CA ASN A 15 -6.66 5.56 12.76
C ASN A 15 -6.93 6.33 11.46
N LEU A 16 -6.63 7.65 11.44
CA LEU A 16 -6.78 8.44 10.23
C LEU A 16 -5.79 8.05 9.14
N LEU A 17 -4.52 7.76 9.47
CA LEU A 17 -3.54 7.27 8.50
C LEU A 17 -4.03 5.97 7.87
N ALA A 18 -4.43 5.00 8.70
CA ALA A 18 -4.95 3.72 8.22
C ALA A 18 -6.16 3.92 7.30
N LYS A 19 -7.13 4.77 7.69
CA LYS A 19 -8.30 5.10 6.85
C LYS A 19 -7.90 5.70 5.50
N ARG A 20 -6.90 6.59 5.47
CA ARG A 20 -6.39 7.19 4.22
C ARG A 20 -5.73 6.15 3.33
N ILE A 21 -4.87 5.30 3.89
CA ILE A 21 -4.22 4.20 3.18
C ILE A 21 -5.27 3.27 2.58
N ARG A 22 -6.26 2.82 3.36
CA ARG A 22 -7.36 1.99 2.86
C ARG A 22 -8.11 2.66 1.72
N LYS A 23 -8.43 3.95 1.85
CA LYS A 23 -9.12 4.69 0.79
C LYS A 23 -8.31 4.72 -0.51
N ILE A 24 -7.00 4.95 -0.43
CA ILE A 24 -6.11 4.95 -1.60
C ILE A 24 -6.08 3.56 -2.25
N LEU A 25 -5.87 2.50 -1.46
CA LEU A 25 -5.79 1.14 -1.98
C LEU A 25 -7.12 0.65 -2.59
N ARG A 26 -8.25 0.98 -1.95
CA ARG A 26 -9.61 0.66 -2.44
C ARG A 26 -10.00 1.43 -3.70
N ALA A 27 -9.45 2.63 -3.90
CA ALA A 27 -9.66 3.39 -5.13
C ALA A 27 -9.02 2.74 -6.36
N GLY A 28 -8.15 1.74 -6.14
CA GLY A 28 -7.46 0.99 -7.16
C GLY A 28 -6.01 1.42 -7.34
N ILE A 29 -5.17 0.46 -7.69
CA ILE A 29 -3.74 0.63 -7.94
C ILE A 29 -3.54 0.56 -9.44
N HIS A 30 -2.88 1.56 -10.01
CA HIS A 30 -2.57 1.58 -11.44
C HIS A 30 -1.11 1.18 -11.60
N LEU A 31 -0.86 0.01 -12.17
CA LEU A 31 0.49 -0.40 -12.49
C LEU A 31 0.99 0.45 -13.64
N ASN A 32 2.22 0.94 -13.52
CA ASN A 32 2.89 1.62 -14.62
C ASN A 32 3.55 0.60 -15.56
N SER A 33 3.90 1.05 -16.77
CA SER A 33 4.51 0.19 -17.80
C SER A 33 5.82 -0.45 -17.35
N VAL A 34 6.59 0.21 -16.47
CA VAL A 34 7.87 -0.31 -15.97
C VAL A 34 7.63 -1.51 -15.05
N VAL A 35 6.67 -1.40 -14.12
CA VAL A 35 6.29 -2.49 -13.21
C VAL A 35 5.68 -3.65 -14.00
N THR A 36 4.79 -3.38 -14.96
CA THR A 36 4.21 -4.42 -15.82
C THR A 36 5.29 -5.14 -16.63
N HIS A 37 6.19 -4.42 -17.28
CA HIS A 37 7.29 -5.04 -18.03
C HIS A 37 8.20 -5.89 -17.13
N PHE A 38 8.44 -5.46 -15.88
CA PHE A 38 9.21 -6.24 -14.92
C PHE A 38 8.50 -7.53 -14.52
N ILE A 39 7.18 -7.46 -14.30
CA ILE A 39 6.32 -8.64 -14.06
C ILE A 39 6.42 -9.59 -15.26
N ASP A 40 6.23 -9.09 -16.47
CA ASP A 40 6.26 -9.90 -17.70
C ASP A 40 7.63 -10.57 -17.89
N SER A 41 8.72 -9.87 -17.58
CA SER A 41 10.07 -10.42 -17.72
C SER A 41 10.41 -11.46 -16.65
N THR A 42 9.90 -11.28 -15.42
CA THR A 42 10.24 -12.12 -14.26
C THR A 42 9.38 -13.37 -14.19
N PHE A 43 8.09 -13.25 -14.52
CA PHE A 43 7.09 -14.31 -14.39
C PHE A 43 6.72 -14.94 -15.75
N SER A 44 7.62 -14.81 -16.74
CA SER A 44 7.46 -15.41 -18.09
C SER A 44 6.20 -14.99 -18.84
N ASN A 45 5.90 -13.68 -18.82
CA ASN A 45 4.75 -13.04 -19.48
C ASN A 45 3.41 -13.68 -19.07
N PRO A 46 3.07 -13.64 -17.76
CA PRO A 46 1.94 -14.37 -17.23
C PRO A 46 0.62 -13.74 -17.66
N CYS A 47 -0.40 -14.56 -17.89
CA CYS A 47 -1.77 -14.08 -17.98
C CYS A 47 -2.36 -13.76 -16.60
N LEU A 48 -3.51 -13.08 -16.55
CA LEU A 48 -4.18 -12.73 -15.29
C LEU A 48 -4.45 -13.95 -14.40
N ASN A 49 -4.87 -15.08 -14.98
CA ASN A 49 -5.14 -16.30 -14.22
C ASN A 49 -3.87 -16.90 -13.60
N GLU A 50 -2.70 -16.72 -14.23
CA GLU A 50 -1.42 -17.17 -13.67
C GLU A 50 -0.98 -16.27 -12.52
N LEU A 51 -1.15 -14.95 -12.65
CA LEU A 51 -0.93 -14.01 -11.56
C LEU A 51 -1.83 -14.32 -10.36
N GLU A 52 -3.11 -14.62 -10.58
CA GLU A 52 -4.04 -15.03 -9.51
C GLU A 52 -3.56 -16.30 -8.79
N LYS A 53 -3.08 -17.30 -9.55
CA LYS A 53 -2.54 -18.54 -8.97
C LYS A 53 -1.30 -18.30 -8.13
N ILE A 54 -0.34 -17.49 -8.63
CA ILE A 54 0.87 -17.12 -7.88
C ILE A 54 0.49 -16.42 -6.57
N ILE A 55 -0.48 -15.50 -6.62
CA ILE A 55 -0.93 -14.74 -5.45
C ILE A 55 -1.66 -15.63 -4.42
N ALA A 56 -2.45 -16.59 -4.90
CA ALA A 56 -3.21 -17.51 -4.04
C ALA A 56 -2.35 -18.60 -3.39
N ASP A 57 -1.22 -18.98 -4.01
CA ASP A 57 -0.34 -20.05 -3.52
C ASP A 57 0.67 -19.54 -2.49
N GLN A 58 0.37 -19.74 -1.20
CA GLN A 58 1.25 -19.35 -0.08
C GLN A 58 2.60 -20.07 -0.07
N SER A 59 2.74 -21.20 -0.76
CA SER A 59 4.00 -21.95 -0.84
C SER A 59 4.88 -21.50 -1.99
N ASN A 60 4.34 -20.68 -2.90
CA ASN A 60 5.08 -20.18 -4.04
C ASN A 60 6.10 -19.12 -3.61
N SER A 61 7.37 -19.40 -3.87
CA SER A 61 8.49 -18.50 -3.58
C SER A 61 8.38 -17.14 -4.28
N GLU A 62 7.67 -17.07 -5.40
CA GLU A 62 7.49 -15.87 -6.21
C GLU A 62 6.37 -14.94 -5.70
N ARG A 63 5.45 -15.49 -4.90
CA ARG A 63 4.27 -14.77 -4.40
C ARG A 63 4.64 -13.47 -3.71
N ASP A 64 5.60 -13.54 -2.79
CA ASP A 64 6.02 -12.40 -1.99
C ASP A 64 6.59 -11.26 -2.86
N SER A 65 7.36 -11.61 -3.89
CA SER A 65 7.92 -10.66 -4.84
C SER A 65 6.82 -9.99 -5.65
N LEU A 66 5.84 -10.75 -6.13
CA LEU A 66 4.71 -10.21 -6.90
C LEU A 66 3.82 -9.29 -6.04
N ILE A 67 3.51 -9.71 -4.81
CA ILE A 67 2.74 -8.91 -3.85
C ILE A 67 3.48 -7.60 -3.52
N GLU A 68 4.80 -7.65 -3.31
CA GLU A 68 5.60 -6.47 -3.03
C GLU A 68 5.62 -5.49 -4.20
N LEU A 69 5.69 -5.97 -5.44
CA LEU A 69 5.60 -5.14 -6.64
C LEU A 69 4.24 -4.45 -6.76
N ILE A 70 3.14 -5.20 -6.57
CA ILE A 70 1.78 -4.68 -6.73
C ILE A 70 1.45 -3.64 -5.65
N PHE A 71 1.84 -3.90 -4.41
CA PHE A 71 1.56 -3.02 -3.27
C PHE A 71 2.72 -2.09 -2.94
N PHE A 72 3.68 -1.88 -3.85
CA PHE A 72 4.74 -0.92 -3.59
C PHE A 72 4.13 0.51 -3.48
N PRO A 73 4.42 1.28 -2.41
CA PRO A 73 3.95 2.65 -2.29
C PRO A 73 4.77 3.54 -3.24
N ASP A 74 4.33 3.63 -4.49
CA ASP A 74 4.95 4.48 -5.51
C ASP A 74 4.91 5.97 -5.14
N GLU A 75 5.54 6.80 -5.97
CA GLU A 75 5.61 8.25 -5.75
C GLU A 75 4.22 8.89 -5.65
N GLN A 76 3.22 8.38 -6.39
CA GLN A 76 1.86 8.93 -6.34
C GLN A 76 1.18 8.64 -5.00
N ILE A 77 1.32 7.41 -4.49
CA ILE A 77 0.81 7.04 -3.17
C ILE A 77 1.55 7.82 -2.08
N GLN A 78 2.87 7.95 -2.18
CA GLN A 78 3.68 8.74 -1.25
C GLN A 78 3.24 10.21 -1.23
N ALA A 79 3.13 10.87 -2.39
CA ALA A 79 2.70 12.27 -2.49
C ALA A 79 1.29 12.50 -1.90
N LYS A 80 0.36 11.55 -2.09
CA LYS A 80 -1.00 11.62 -1.49
C LYS A 80 -0.99 11.54 0.03
N LEU A 81 0.00 10.86 0.61
CA LEU A 81 0.14 10.67 2.05
C LEU A 81 1.09 11.67 2.70
N GLU A 82 2.01 12.25 1.93
CA GLU A 82 3.12 13.10 2.39
C GLU A 82 2.65 14.25 3.28
N ASN A 83 1.64 15.02 2.85
CA ASN A 83 1.10 16.11 3.66
C ASN A 83 0.59 15.64 5.03
N PHE A 84 -0.01 14.45 5.09
CA PHE A 84 -0.51 13.89 6.34
C PHE A 84 0.62 13.35 7.23
N LEU A 85 1.59 12.67 6.62
CA LEU A 85 2.79 12.18 7.29
C LEU A 85 3.61 13.33 7.87
N ASN A 86 3.76 14.44 7.14
CA ASN A 86 4.53 15.61 7.58
C ASN A 86 3.81 16.41 8.69
N SER A 87 2.48 16.33 8.76
CA SER A 87 1.70 17.02 9.80
C SER A 87 1.72 16.34 11.18
N HIS A 88 2.26 15.12 11.29
CA HIS A 88 2.29 14.36 12.54
C HIS A 88 3.63 13.64 12.73
N HIS A 89 4.08 13.51 13.98
CA HIS A 89 5.22 12.65 14.30
C HIS A 89 4.77 11.21 14.51
N TYR A 90 5.32 10.27 13.74
CA TYR A 90 5.09 8.82 13.93
C TYR A 90 6.31 8.16 14.55
N CYS A 91 6.11 7.47 15.67
CA CYS A 91 7.13 6.62 16.29
C CYS A 91 6.94 5.14 15.87
N ARG A 92 7.80 4.26 16.40
CA ARG A 92 7.72 2.82 16.11
C ARG A 92 6.40 2.20 16.60
N GLU A 93 5.91 2.64 17.76
CA GLU A 93 4.63 2.17 18.31
C GLU A 93 3.45 2.58 17.43
N ASP A 94 3.52 3.78 16.84
CA ASP A 94 2.50 4.25 15.90
C ASP A 94 2.43 3.38 14.64
N LYS A 95 3.58 2.92 14.11
CA LYS A 95 3.60 1.96 13.00
C LYS A 95 2.79 0.70 13.34
N ASN A 96 3.00 0.14 14.53
CA ASN A 96 2.27 -1.06 14.97
C ASN A 96 0.78 -0.78 15.14
N LYS A 97 0.40 0.41 15.65
CA LYS A 97 -1.01 0.82 15.73
C LYS A 97 -1.64 0.95 14.35
N VAL A 98 -0.96 1.59 13.40
CA VAL A 98 -1.44 1.71 12.02
C VAL A 98 -1.56 0.34 11.37
N LEU A 99 -0.60 -0.56 11.57
CA LEU A 99 -0.65 -1.94 11.07
C LEU A 99 -1.84 -2.70 11.66
N ASN A 100 -2.03 -2.65 12.99
CA ASN A 100 -3.18 -3.27 13.65
C ASN A 100 -4.51 -2.72 13.13
N CYS A 101 -4.57 -1.41 12.87
CA CYS A 101 -5.70 -0.81 12.21
C CYS A 101 -5.86 -1.41 10.81
N LEU A 102 -4.86 -1.35 9.93
CA LEU A 102 -4.97 -1.88 8.56
C LEU A 102 -5.42 -3.34 8.54
N SER A 103 -4.90 -4.17 9.44
CA SER A 103 -5.25 -5.59 9.57
C SER A 103 -6.64 -5.85 10.18
N SER A 104 -7.29 -4.85 10.80
CA SER A 104 -8.62 -5.00 11.38
C SER A 104 -9.74 -5.13 10.33
N GLU A 105 -9.45 -4.84 9.06
CA GLU A 105 -10.42 -4.82 7.98
C GLU A 105 -9.76 -5.29 6.69
N THR A 106 -10.41 -6.19 5.95
CA THR A 106 -9.89 -6.63 4.65
C THR A 106 -9.85 -5.46 3.66
N ILE A 107 -8.70 -5.27 3.03
CA ILE A 107 -8.50 -4.27 1.99
C ILE A 107 -8.56 -4.99 0.64
N GLU A 108 -9.66 -4.82 -0.07
CA GLU A 108 -9.80 -5.26 -1.45
C GLU A 108 -9.35 -4.14 -2.39
N SER A 109 -8.36 -4.43 -3.23
CA SER A 109 -7.79 -3.51 -4.20
C SER A 109 -8.08 -4.02 -5.61
N THR A 110 -8.43 -3.08 -6.48
CA THR A 110 -8.54 -3.34 -7.92
C THR A 110 -7.25 -2.87 -8.59
N ILE A 111 -6.53 -3.78 -9.24
CA ILE A 111 -5.27 -3.50 -9.92
C ILE A 111 -5.58 -3.28 -11.39
N HIS A 112 -5.25 -2.10 -11.90
CA HIS A 112 -5.41 -1.72 -13.29
C HIS A 112 -4.07 -1.81 -14.01
N PHE A 113 -4.04 -2.58 -15.09
CA PHE A 113 -2.86 -2.70 -15.94
C PHE A 113 -2.82 -1.58 -16.99
N PRO A 114 -1.64 -1.25 -17.54
CA PRO A 114 -1.47 -0.18 -18.53
C PRO A 114 -2.26 -0.37 -19.83
N ASP A 115 -2.70 -1.59 -20.14
CA ASP A 115 -3.49 -1.90 -21.33
C ASP A 115 -4.94 -1.34 -21.30
N GLY A 116 -5.36 -0.81 -20.15
CA GLY A 116 -6.67 -0.22 -19.92
C GLY A 116 -7.83 -1.22 -19.89
N LYS A 117 -7.56 -2.53 -20.00
CA LYS A 117 -8.58 -3.59 -20.10
C LYS A 117 -8.40 -4.64 -19.01
N SER A 118 -7.16 -4.98 -18.70
CA SER A 118 -6.83 -6.00 -17.72
C SER A 118 -6.98 -5.43 -16.32
N VAL A 119 -7.80 -6.12 -15.53
CA VAL A 119 -8.12 -5.75 -14.17
C VAL A 119 -8.03 -6.98 -13.30
N LEU A 120 -7.30 -6.88 -12.19
CA LEU A 120 -7.11 -7.95 -11.23
C LEU A 120 -7.61 -7.50 -9.85
N ARG A 121 -8.47 -8.28 -9.21
CA ARG A 121 -8.99 -7.97 -7.86
C ARG A 121 -8.28 -8.83 -6.83
N ILE A 122 -7.59 -8.20 -5.89
CA ILE A 122 -6.85 -8.90 -4.85
C ILE A 122 -7.14 -8.34 -3.48
N LYS A 123 -7.13 -9.23 -2.50
CA LYS A 123 -7.09 -8.86 -1.08
C LYS A 123 -5.64 -8.57 -0.72
N MET A 124 -5.39 -7.42 -0.11
CA MET A 124 -4.07 -7.11 0.42
C MET A 124 -3.74 -8.10 1.55
N PRO A 125 -2.68 -8.92 1.40
CA PRO A 125 -2.22 -9.78 2.48
C PRO A 125 -1.67 -8.95 3.66
N SER A 126 -1.71 -9.49 4.88
CA SER A 126 -1.25 -8.75 6.07
C SER A 126 0.26 -8.48 6.04
N GLU A 127 1.04 -9.41 5.48
CA GLU A 127 2.47 -9.25 5.23
C GLU A 127 2.76 -8.10 4.25
N ALA A 128 1.88 -7.89 3.27
CA ALA A 128 2.00 -6.76 2.35
C ALA A 128 1.76 -5.44 3.08
N ALA A 129 0.87 -5.39 4.07
CA ALA A 129 0.59 -4.19 4.85
C ALA A 129 1.80 -3.75 5.69
N ASP A 130 2.51 -4.69 6.31
CA ASP A 130 3.74 -4.36 7.03
C ASP A 130 4.86 -3.89 6.10
N ARG A 131 5.07 -4.58 4.96
CA ARG A 131 6.04 -4.15 3.93
C ARG A 131 5.70 -2.77 3.39
N PHE A 132 4.42 -2.52 3.07
CA PHE A 132 3.90 -1.23 2.62
C PHE A 132 4.26 -0.11 3.61
N LEU A 133 3.95 -0.28 4.89
CA LEU A 133 4.24 0.73 5.92
C LEU A 133 5.75 0.94 6.12
N THR A 134 6.55 -0.13 6.01
CA THR A 134 8.01 -0.06 6.07
C THR A 134 8.59 0.75 4.91
N ARG A 135 8.11 0.49 3.68
CA ARG A 135 8.54 1.21 2.47
C ARG A 135 8.05 2.65 2.42
N LEU A 136 6.83 2.90 2.90
CA LEU A 136 6.29 4.26 3.07
C LEU A 136 7.13 5.08 4.06
N ASN A 137 7.88 4.40 4.94
CA ASN A 137 8.83 5.00 5.87
C ASN A 137 8.20 6.13 6.70
N ILE A 138 7.03 5.85 7.29
CA ILE A 138 6.22 6.85 8.01
C ILE A 138 6.95 7.51 9.20
N GLN A 139 8.06 6.92 9.64
CA GLN A 139 8.90 7.43 10.72
C GLN A 139 9.93 8.45 10.24
N ARG A 140 10.13 8.58 8.92
CA ARG A 140 11.13 9.50 8.35
C ARG A 140 10.70 10.93 8.63
N LYS A 141 11.51 11.66 9.40
CA LYS A 141 11.55 13.10 9.29
C LYS A 141 12.17 13.43 7.94
N ILE A 142 11.44 14.16 7.10
CA ILE A 142 12.10 14.92 6.05
C ILE A 142 12.85 16.02 6.80
N ASP A 143 14.15 15.82 7.01
CA ASP A 143 15.04 16.92 7.37
C ASP A 143 14.92 17.96 6.24
N ARG A 144 14.32 19.10 6.58
CA ARG A 144 14.38 20.30 5.75
C ARG A 144 15.65 21.06 6.04
#